data_AF-A0AA36CGM2-F1
#
_entry.id   AF-A0AA36CGM2-F1
#
_cell.length_a   1.000
_cell.length_b   1.000
_cell.length_c   1.000
_cell.angle_alpha   90.00
_cell.angle_beta   90.00
_cell.angle_gamma   90.00
#
_symmetry.space_group_name_H-M   'P 1'
#
loop_
_entity.id
_entity.type
_entity.pdbx_description
1 polymer ?
#
loop_
_entity_poly.entity_id
_entity_poly.type
_entity_poly.pdbx_seq_one_letter_code
_entity_poly.pdbx_strand_id
1 'polypeptide(L)'
;MSRLLLLALVALVAAEEFEFDEATDCGTAASNWKPCIERKLADQVFSTCCERFVPPECRGTCMYETNAIEARVILMHSIQPARCRLYKYLPAVVHCAAQTHDNSECCRAKGIHTLGEQCMMLCTPQKNPRVLWGMKSLRKDLVTCLAKWDQIMQCHQSGLRARKC
;
A
#
# COMPACT_ATOMS: atom_id res chain seq x y z
N MET A 1 55.41 -4.66 -39.11
CA MET A 1 54.24 -5.08 -39.90
C MET A 1 53.55 -6.20 -39.13
N SER A 2 52.26 -6.29 -38.89
CA SER A 2 51.08 -5.44 -39.04
C SER A 2 49.94 -6.27 -38.41
N ARG A 3 48.94 -5.64 -37.78
CA ARG A 3 47.64 -6.21 -37.33
C ARG A 3 47.55 -6.93 -35.96
N LEU A 4 48.07 -6.34 -34.87
CA LEU A 4 47.85 -6.91 -33.52
C LEU A 4 47.20 -5.99 -32.48
N LEU A 5 46.60 -4.85 -32.85
CA LEU A 5 46.28 -3.80 -31.86
C LEU A 5 44.86 -3.20 -31.87
N LEU A 6 43.86 -3.80 -32.52
CA LEU A 6 42.53 -3.14 -32.64
C LEU A 6 41.29 -3.96 -32.26
N LEU A 7 41.43 -5.12 -31.63
CA LEU A 7 40.25 -5.94 -31.24
C LEU A 7 40.07 -6.12 -29.72
N ALA A 8 40.92 -5.52 -28.88
CA ALA A 8 40.91 -5.73 -27.43
C ALA A 8 40.28 -4.58 -26.62
N LEU A 9 39.47 -3.70 -27.23
CA LEU A 9 38.91 -2.52 -26.56
C LEU A 9 37.38 -2.52 -26.41
N VAL A 10 36.70 -3.63 -26.72
CA VAL A 10 35.21 -3.68 -26.67
C VAL A 10 34.67 -4.67 -25.62
N ALA A 11 35.50 -5.39 -24.88
CA ALA A 11 35.04 -6.45 -23.96
C ALA A 11 35.10 -6.09 -22.46
N LEU A 12 34.97 -4.81 -22.10
CA LEU A 12 34.91 -4.34 -20.70
C LEU A 12 33.62 -3.54 -20.44
N VAL A 13 32.50 -4.00 -21.00
CA VAL A 13 31.21 -3.72 -20.40
C VAL A 13 30.85 -4.99 -19.66
N ALA A 14 31.16 -5.00 -18.35
CA ALA A 14 30.62 -5.99 -17.45
C ALA A 14 29.10 -5.93 -17.63
N ALA A 15 28.55 -6.96 -18.28
CA ALA A 15 27.16 -7.29 -18.12
C ALA A 15 27.02 -7.68 -16.65
N GLU A 16 26.64 -6.72 -15.80
CA GLU A 16 25.85 -7.06 -14.64
C GLU A 16 24.63 -7.76 -15.22
N GLU A 17 24.62 -9.08 -15.14
CA GLU A 17 23.42 -9.88 -15.25
C GLU A 17 22.51 -9.39 -14.12
N PHE A 18 21.70 -8.36 -14.41
CA PHE A 18 20.48 -8.15 -13.69
C PHE A 18 19.66 -9.40 -13.96
N GLU A 19 19.74 -10.37 -13.05
CA GLU A 19 18.73 -11.41 -12.90
C GLU A 19 17.40 -10.68 -12.78
N PHE A 20 16.71 -10.54 -13.90
CA PHE A 20 15.32 -10.16 -13.94
C PHE A 20 14.59 -11.40 -13.47
N ASP A 21 14.58 -11.58 -12.16
CA ASP A 21 13.75 -12.53 -11.42
C ASP A 21 12.40 -12.55 -12.13
N GLU A 22 12.03 -13.67 -12.75
CA GLU A 22 10.76 -13.80 -13.46
C GLU A 22 9.66 -13.47 -12.46
N ALA A 23 9.18 -12.23 -12.50
CA ALA A 23 8.21 -11.65 -11.58
C ALA A 23 6.85 -12.32 -11.79
N THR A 24 6.72 -13.55 -11.33
CA THR A 24 5.49 -14.32 -11.29
C THR A 24 5.03 -14.63 -9.86
N ASP A 25 5.89 -14.44 -8.86
CA ASP A 25 5.53 -14.62 -7.45
C ASP A 25 5.66 -13.30 -6.67
N CYS A 26 4.61 -12.48 -6.72
CA CYS A 26 4.48 -11.27 -5.92
C CYS A 26 3.06 -11.19 -5.35
N GLY A 27 2.93 -10.53 -4.20
CA GLY A 27 1.65 -10.36 -3.52
C GLY A 27 1.03 -11.68 -3.04
N THR A 28 1.85 -12.69 -2.77
CA THR A 28 1.44 -14.01 -2.25
C THR A 28 2.16 -14.30 -0.93
N ALA A 29 1.76 -15.37 -0.24
CA ALA A 29 2.49 -15.86 0.93
C ALA A 29 3.92 -16.30 0.57
N ALA A 30 4.12 -16.93 -0.59
CA ALA A 30 5.43 -17.40 -1.05
C ALA A 30 6.41 -16.24 -1.29
N SER A 31 5.90 -15.12 -1.82
CA SER A 31 6.67 -13.90 -2.02
C SER A 31 6.83 -13.06 -0.75
N ASN A 32 6.47 -13.57 0.44
CA ASN A 32 6.36 -12.80 1.68
C ASN A 32 5.56 -11.49 1.53
N TRP A 33 4.54 -11.51 0.66
CA TRP A 33 3.72 -10.35 0.33
C TRP A 33 4.53 -9.16 -0.22
N LYS A 34 5.62 -9.42 -0.97
CA LYS A 34 6.31 -8.39 -1.76
C LYS A 34 5.33 -7.74 -2.77
N PRO A 35 5.24 -6.40 -2.86
CA PRO A 35 4.38 -5.75 -3.84
C PRO A 35 4.73 -6.07 -5.29
N CYS A 36 3.71 -6.20 -6.13
CA CYS A 36 3.88 -6.45 -7.57
C CYS A 36 4.14 -5.18 -8.38
N ILE A 37 3.87 -4.01 -7.81
CA ILE A 37 4.04 -2.72 -8.47
C ILE A 37 4.84 -1.78 -7.58
N GLU A 38 5.64 -0.94 -8.24
CA GLU A 38 6.42 0.10 -7.60
C GLU A 38 5.54 1.06 -6.80
N ARG A 39 6.00 1.45 -5.61
CA ARG A 39 5.25 2.31 -4.68
C ARG A 39 4.81 3.62 -5.36
N LYS A 40 5.69 4.24 -6.15
CA LYS A 40 5.40 5.50 -6.86
C LYS A 40 4.18 5.40 -7.77
N LEU A 41 4.04 4.28 -8.50
CA LEU A 41 2.88 4.03 -9.36
C LEU A 41 1.63 3.73 -8.53
N ALA A 42 1.78 2.93 -7.48
CA ALA A 42 0.70 2.61 -6.55
C ALA A 42 0.12 3.89 -5.91
N ASP A 43 0.99 4.77 -5.41
CA ASP A 43 0.62 6.04 -4.78
C ASP A 43 -0.10 6.97 -5.75
N GLN A 44 0.30 7.00 -7.02
CA GLN A 44 -0.39 7.79 -8.04
C GLN A 44 -1.84 7.32 -8.19
N VAL A 45 -2.06 6.01 -8.31
CA VAL A 45 -3.41 5.43 -8.43
C VAL A 45 -4.23 5.69 -7.17
N PHE A 46 -3.63 5.49 -5.99
CA PHE A 46 -4.27 5.72 -4.70
C PHE A 46 -4.70 7.20 -4.55
N SER A 47 -3.79 8.14 -4.83
CA SER A 47 -4.04 9.57 -4.76
C SER A 47 -5.18 9.99 -5.71
N THR A 48 -5.17 9.54 -6.97
CA THR A 48 -6.25 9.83 -7.93
C THR A 48 -7.62 9.31 -7.47
N CYS A 49 -7.67 8.16 -6.80
CA CYS A 49 -8.91 7.70 -6.19
C CYS A 49 -9.35 8.61 -5.04
N CYS A 50 -8.40 8.97 -4.16
CA CYS A 50 -8.66 9.84 -3.02
C CYS A 50 -9.14 11.23 -3.42
N GLU A 51 -8.70 11.80 -4.53
CA GLU A 51 -9.19 13.08 -5.03
C GLU A 51 -10.73 13.11 -5.22
N ARG A 52 -11.34 11.95 -5.48
CA ARG A 52 -12.78 11.80 -5.73
C ARG A 52 -13.61 11.60 -4.45
N PHE A 53 -13.03 10.99 -3.41
CA PHE A 53 -13.78 10.52 -2.24
C PHE A 53 -13.27 11.04 -0.89
N VAL A 54 -12.06 11.60 -0.86
CA VAL A 54 -11.36 12.06 0.35
C VAL A 54 -11.08 13.56 0.22
N PRO A 55 -11.47 14.37 1.22
CA PRO A 55 -11.25 15.81 1.15
C PRO A 55 -9.76 16.16 1.33
N PRO A 56 -9.30 17.31 0.81
CA PRO A 56 -7.87 17.66 0.73
C PRO A 56 -7.11 17.48 2.05
N GLU A 57 -7.72 17.87 3.16
CA GLU A 57 -7.13 17.83 4.50
C GLU A 57 -6.86 16.40 5.01
N CYS A 58 -7.47 15.38 4.41
CA CYS A 58 -7.26 13.98 4.72
C CYS A 58 -6.36 13.25 3.70
N ARG A 59 -6.02 13.87 2.56
CA ARG A 59 -5.31 13.18 1.46
C ARG A 59 -3.87 12.77 1.81
N GLY A 60 -3.29 13.33 2.87
CA GLY A 60 -1.99 12.90 3.40
C GLY A 60 -1.94 11.41 3.79
N THR A 61 -3.09 10.76 4.01
CA THR A 61 -3.14 9.31 4.27
C THR A 61 -3.19 8.45 3.00
N CYS A 62 -3.26 9.04 1.81
CA CYS A 62 -3.44 8.33 0.55
C CYS A 62 -2.10 7.98 -0.12
N MET A 63 -1.27 7.25 0.63
CA MET A 63 0.02 6.73 0.18
C MET A 63 0.29 5.38 0.86
N TYR A 64 1.01 4.50 0.15
CA TYR A 64 1.44 3.21 0.67
C TYR A 64 2.71 3.36 1.50
N GLU A 65 2.59 4.00 2.66
CA GLU A 65 3.69 4.07 3.62
C GLU A 65 3.81 2.74 4.38
N THR A 66 4.95 2.08 4.25
CA THR A 66 5.25 0.77 4.84
C THR A 66 6.28 0.84 5.96
N ASN A 67 6.88 2.01 6.17
CA ASN A 67 7.68 2.31 7.34
C ASN A 67 6.78 2.62 8.53
N ALA A 68 6.91 1.84 9.60
CA ALA A 68 6.08 1.97 10.79
C ALA A 68 6.18 3.35 11.48
N ILE A 69 7.33 4.03 11.41
CA ILE A 69 7.52 5.36 12.03
C ILE A 69 6.79 6.42 11.20
N GLU A 70 7.04 6.46 9.90
CA GLU A 70 6.42 7.43 8.99
C GLU A 70 4.89 7.26 8.94
N ALA A 71 4.42 6.01 8.90
CA ALA A 71 2.99 5.69 8.97
C ALA A 71 2.33 6.25 10.24
N ARG A 72 3.00 6.17 11.40
CA ARG A 72 2.50 6.73 12.66
C ARG A 72 2.48 8.25 12.65
N VAL A 73 3.49 8.89 12.07
CA VAL A 73 3.53 10.37 11.92
C VAL A 73 2.36 10.85 11.07
N ILE A 74 2.12 10.21 9.92
CA ILE A 74 0.98 10.49 9.04
C ILE A 74 -0.34 10.35 9.83
N LEU A 75 -0.54 9.23 10.51
CA LEU A 75 -1.76 9.00 11.29
C LEU A 75 -1.95 10.00 12.42
N MET A 76 -0.89 10.38 13.13
CA MET A 76 -0.96 11.39 14.20
C MET A 76 -1.48 12.73 13.65
N HIS A 77 -1.03 13.12 12.46
CA HIS A 77 -1.51 14.33 11.80
C HIS A 77 -2.93 14.22 11.27
N SER A 78 -3.40 13.00 10.94
CA SER A 78 -4.73 12.77 10.38
C SER A 78 -5.81 12.43 11.41
N ILE A 79 -5.46 11.91 12.59
CA ILE A 79 -6.42 11.58 13.66
C ILE A 79 -6.96 12.84 14.34
N GLN A 80 -6.19 13.93 14.35
CA GLN A 80 -6.62 15.20 14.96
C GLN A 80 -7.87 15.74 14.25
N PRO A 81 -9.03 15.87 14.94
CA PRO A 81 -10.30 16.25 14.31
C PRO A 81 -10.29 17.61 13.62
N ALA A 82 -9.43 18.53 14.08
CA ALA A 82 -9.22 19.85 13.49
C ALA A 82 -8.49 19.80 12.14
N ARG A 83 -7.78 18.70 11.85
CA ARG A 83 -7.02 18.52 10.61
C ARG A 83 -7.77 17.62 9.65
N CYS A 84 -8.13 16.43 10.08
CA CYS A 84 -8.88 15.49 9.27
C CYS A 84 -9.89 14.76 10.16
N ARG A 85 -11.15 14.69 9.73
CA ARG A 85 -12.15 13.85 10.38
C ARG A 85 -11.96 12.40 9.94
N LEU A 86 -10.81 11.80 10.28
CA LEU A 86 -10.40 10.50 9.75
C LEU A 86 -11.48 9.42 9.95
N TYR A 87 -12.17 9.40 11.08
CA TYR A 87 -13.28 8.48 11.33
C TYR A 87 -14.40 8.50 10.25
N LYS A 88 -14.59 9.64 9.57
CA LYS A 88 -15.58 9.82 8.51
C LYS A 88 -15.05 9.35 7.15
N TYR A 89 -13.77 9.52 6.89
CA TYR A 89 -13.16 9.28 5.57
C TYR A 89 -12.28 8.04 5.50
N LEU A 90 -11.98 7.38 6.62
CA LEU A 90 -11.25 6.12 6.68
C LEU A 90 -11.85 5.02 5.78
N PRO A 91 -13.19 4.86 5.68
CA PRO A 91 -13.77 3.90 4.73
C PRO A 91 -13.40 4.22 3.27
N ALA A 92 -13.37 5.50 2.88
CA ALA A 92 -12.98 5.93 1.55
C ALA A 92 -11.49 5.71 1.29
N VAL A 93 -10.64 6.02 2.28
CA VAL A 93 -9.19 5.77 2.22
C VAL A 93 -8.91 4.28 2.03
N VAL A 94 -9.52 3.41 2.85
CA VAL A 94 -9.39 1.95 2.74
C VAL A 94 -9.92 1.44 1.40
N HIS A 95 -11.07 1.95 0.94
CA HIS A 95 -11.61 1.58 -0.37
C HIS A 95 -10.62 1.91 -1.51
N CYS A 96 -10.04 3.11 -1.49
CA CYS A 96 -9.07 3.52 -2.49
C CYS A 96 -7.75 2.74 -2.42
N ALA A 97 -7.27 2.40 -1.22
CA ALA A 97 -6.10 1.55 -1.04
C ALA A 97 -6.34 0.12 -1.56
N ALA A 98 -7.49 -0.47 -1.20
CA ALA A 98 -7.84 -1.81 -1.63
C ALA A 98 -8.16 -1.91 -3.13
N GLN A 99 -8.62 -0.82 -3.75
CA GLN A 99 -9.24 -0.81 -5.06
C GLN A 99 -10.36 -1.86 -5.14
N THR A 100 -10.11 -2.99 -5.80
CA THR A 100 -11.04 -4.13 -5.92
C THR A 100 -10.48 -5.42 -5.31
N HIS A 101 -9.37 -5.35 -4.57
CA HIS A 101 -8.63 -6.51 -4.09
C HIS A 101 -8.95 -6.80 -2.62
N ASP A 102 -9.33 -8.05 -2.32
CA ASP A 102 -9.40 -8.56 -0.96
C ASP A 102 -8.00 -8.94 -0.47
N ASN A 103 -7.53 -8.28 0.60
CA ASN A 103 -6.20 -8.49 1.18
C ASN A 103 -6.27 -9.21 2.53
N SER A 104 -7.39 -9.87 2.83
CA SER A 104 -7.63 -10.53 4.12
C SER A 104 -6.59 -11.60 4.43
N GLU A 105 -6.09 -12.32 3.43
CA GLU A 105 -5.05 -13.33 3.62
C GLU A 105 -3.73 -12.71 4.12
N CYS A 106 -3.25 -11.66 3.43
CA CYS A 106 -2.07 -10.90 3.86
C CYS A 106 -2.27 -10.32 5.26
N CYS A 107 -3.44 -9.73 5.53
CA CYS A 107 -3.74 -9.18 6.83
C CYS A 107 -3.73 -10.23 7.96
N ARG A 108 -4.23 -11.45 7.68
CA ARG A 108 -4.15 -12.56 8.63
C ARG A 108 -2.70 -12.95 8.89
N ALA A 109 -1.89 -13.08 7.84
CA ALA A 109 -0.46 -13.40 7.94
C ALA A 109 0.34 -12.35 8.75
N LYS A 110 -0.04 -11.08 8.66
CA LYS A 110 0.56 -9.96 9.42
C LYS A 110 -0.01 -9.81 10.85
N GLY A 111 -0.96 -10.65 11.23
CA GLY A 111 -1.56 -10.70 12.56
C GLY A 111 -2.63 -9.63 12.82
N ILE A 112 -3.17 -8.96 11.80
CA ILE A 112 -4.18 -7.90 11.99
C ILE A 112 -5.45 -8.45 12.65
N HIS A 113 -5.86 -9.67 12.29
CA HIS A 113 -7.02 -10.35 12.88
C HIS A 113 -6.92 -10.52 14.41
N THR A 114 -5.70 -10.63 14.95
CA THR A 114 -5.47 -10.82 16.39
C THR A 114 -5.79 -9.58 17.23
N LEU A 115 -5.87 -8.40 16.61
CA LEU A 115 -6.27 -7.14 17.26
C LEU A 115 -7.79 -7.02 17.44
N GLY A 116 -8.54 -7.92 16.81
CA GLY A 116 -10.00 -7.98 16.83
C GLY A 116 -10.57 -8.08 15.42
N GLU A 117 -11.68 -8.81 15.28
CA GLU A 117 -12.35 -9.06 14.00
C GLU A 117 -12.73 -7.77 13.26
N GLN A 118 -13.02 -6.69 13.98
CA GLN A 118 -13.30 -5.39 13.38
C GLN A 118 -12.14 -4.85 12.54
N CYS A 119 -10.89 -5.21 12.86
CA CYS A 119 -9.73 -4.74 12.10
C CYS A 119 -9.67 -5.33 10.68
N MET A 120 -10.31 -6.48 10.45
CA MET A 120 -10.35 -7.10 9.12
C MET A 120 -11.14 -6.27 8.11
N MET A 121 -12.02 -5.38 8.57
CA MET A 121 -12.71 -4.44 7.68
C MET A 121 -11.76 -3.46 6.99
N LEU A 122 -10.55 -3.26 7.54
CA LEU A 122 -9.49 -2.46 6.94
C LEU A 122 -8.74 -3.18 5.82
N CYS A 123 -8.96 -4.48 5.63
CA CYS A 123 -8.19 -5.29 4.67
C CYS A 123 -8.95 -5.52 3.35
N THR A 124 -10.23 -5.20 3.34
CA THR A 124 -11.15 -5.46 2.22
C THR A 124 -11.64 -4.16 1.59
N PRO A 125 -11.95 -4.15 0.29
CA PRO A 125 -12.54 -2.99 -0.35
C PRO A 125 -13.94 -2.75 0.22
N GLN A 126 -14.27 -1.48 0.47
CA GLN A 126 -15.63 -1.15 0.90
C GLN A 126 -16.59 -1.25 -0.28
N LYS A 127 -17.78 -1.82 -0.07
CA LYS A 127 -18.81 -1.90 -1.13
C LYS A 127 -19.19 -0.52 -1.70
N ASN A 128 -19.13 0.51 -0.86
CA ASN A 128 -19.35 1.90 -1.24
C ASN A 128 -18.31 2.78 -0.52
N PRO A 129 -17.44 3.53 -1.22
CA PRO A 129 -16.45 4.41 -0.59
C PRO A 129 -17.08 5.51 0.28
N ARG A 130 -18.35 5.87 0.05
CA ARG A 130 -19.08 6.86 0.85
C ARG A 130 -19.79 6.24 2.06
N VAL A 131 -19.69 4.93 2.26
CA VAL A 131 -20.31 4.28 3.42
C VAL A 131 -19.68 4.84 4.69
N LEU A 132 -20.51 5.37 5.57
CA LEU A 132 -20.08 5.70 6.91
C LEU A 132 -20.16 4.43 7.74
N TRP A 133 -19.11 4.08 8.49
CA TRP A 133 -19.20 2.98 9.47
C TRP A 133 -20.07 3.34 10.70
N GLY A 134 -20.95 4.34 10.59
CA GLY A 134 -21.90 4.74 11.64
C GLY A 134 -21.26 5.44 12.84
N MET A 135 -20.04 5.96 12.70
CA MET A 135 -19.26 6.46 13.83
C MET A 135 -19.27 7.98 13.91
N LYS A 136 -19.50 8.53 15.11
CA LYS A 136 -19.41 9.98 15.39
C LYS A 136 -17.98 10.44 15.71
N SER A 137 -17.10 9.50 16.03
CA SER A 137 -15.68 9.70 16.32
C SER A 137 -14.91 8.41 16.02
N LEU A 138 -13.58 8.49 16.00
CA LEU A 138 -12.76 7.29 15.82
C LEU A 138 -12.85 6.43 17.07
N ARG A 139 -13.49 5.26 16.97
CA ARG A 139 -13.65 4.34 18.11
C ARG A 139 -12.29 3.80 18.55
N LYS A 140 -12.14 3.54 19.86
CA LYS A 140 -10.88 3.03 20.44
C LYS A 140 -10.43 1.71 19.81
N ASP A 141 -11.37 0.83 19.50
CA ASP A 141 -11.10 -0.47 18.89
C ASP A 141 -10.53 -0.36 17.46
N LEU A 142 -10.95 0.66 16.70
CA LEU A 142 -10.35 0.98 15.40
C LEU A 142 -9.00 1.69 15.52
N VAL A 143 -8.81 2.52 16.55
CA VAL A 143 -7.48 3.11 16.82
C VAL A 143 -6.45 2.01 17.05
N THR A 144 -6.81 0.94 17.78
CA THR A 144 -5.95 -0.23 17.95
C THR A 144 -5.57 -0.88 16.61
N CYS A 145 -6.52 -0.99 15.67
CA CYS A 145 -6.25 -1.50 14.34
C CYS A 145 -5.23 -0.63 13.57
N LEU A 146 -5.32 0.69 13.71
CA LEU A 146 -4.40 1.64 13.07
C LEU A 146 -2.95 1.54 13.58
N ALA A 147 -2.70 0.85 14.70
CA ALA A 147 -1.33 0.55 15.15
C ALA A 147 -0.54 -0.34 14.17
N LYS A 148 -1.24 -1.03 13.26
CA LYS A 148 -0.71 -1.88 12.18
C LYS A 148 -0.86 -1.24 10.79
N TRP A 149 -1.06 0.09 10.71
CA TRP A 149 -1.38 0.77 9.45
C TRP A 149 -0.33 0.58 8.36
N ASP A 150 0.96 0.59 8.70
CA ASP A 150 2.07 0.28 7.80
C ASP A 150 1.91 -1.11 7.14
N GLN A 151 1.49 -2.10 7.93
CA GLN A 151 1.29 -3.47 7.47
C GLN A 151 -0.01 -3.61 6.66
N ILE A 152 -1.06 -2.87 7.02
CA ILE A 152 -2.30 -2.80 6.25
C ILE A 152 -2.03 -2.16 4.88
N MET A 153 -1.30 -1.04 4.84
CA MET A 153 -0.87 -0.40 3.59
C MET A 153 0.01 -1.33 2.76
N GLN A 154 0.97 -2.03 3.39
CA GLN A 154 1.76 -3.05 2.70
C GLN A 154 0.86 -4.10 2.05
N CYS A 155 -0.11 -4.65 2.79
CA CYS A 155 -1.03 -5.64 2.24
C CYS A 155 -1.86 -5.13 1.07
N HIS A 156 -2.36 -3.89 1.14
CA HIS A 156 -3.08 -3.29 0.01
C HIS A 156 -2.18 -3.09 -1.21
N GLN A 157 -0.97 -2.56 -1.03
CA GLN A 157 -0.01 -2.41 -2.13
C GLN A 157 0.32 -3.77 -2.77
N SER A 158 0.46 -4.80 -1.93
CA SER A 158 0.73 -6.17 -2.36
C SER A 158 -0.44 -6.85 -3.04
N GLY A 159 -1.67 -6.39 -2.84
CA GLY A 159 -2.84 -6.84 -3.60
C GLY A 159 -2.90 -6.29 -5.02
N LEU A 160 -2.24 -5.16 -5.28
CA LEU A 160 -2.28 -4.52 -6.58
C LEU A 160 -1.57 -5.37 -7.63
N ARG A 161 -2.13 -5.40 -8.84
CA ARG A 161 -1.55 -6.08 -9.99
C ARG A 161 -1.44 -5.08 -11.13
N ALA A 162 -0.29 -5.04 -11.79
CA ALA A 162 -0.21 -4.39 -13.10
C ALA A 162 -1.17 -5.15 -14.01
N ARG A 163 -2.16 -4.46 -14.58
CA ARG A 163 -2.94 -5.06 -15.66
C ARG A 163 -1.95 -5.40 -16.76
N LYS A 164 -1.90 -6.67 -17.20
CA LYS A 164 -1.36 -6.98 -18.53
C LYS A 164 -2.29 -6.26 -19.51
N CYS A 165 -1.90 -5.07 -19.95
CA CYS A 165 -2.58 -4.38 -21.05
C CYS A 165 -2.31 -5.11 -22.35
#